data_AF-A0A2S4N4E6-F1
#
_entry.id   AF-A0A2S4N4E6-F1
#
_cell.length_a   1.000
_cell.length_b   1.000
_cell.length_c   1.000
_cell.angle_alpha   90.00
_cell.angle_beta   90.00
_cell.angle_gamma   90.00
#
_symmetry.space_group_name_H-M   'P 1'
#
loop_
_entity.id
_entity.type
_entity.pdbx_description
1 polymer ?
#
loop_
_entity_poly.entity_id
_entity_poly.type
_entity_poly.pdbx_seq_one_letter_code
_entity_poly.pdbx_strand_id
1 'polypeptide(L)'
;MEKVIRDGKVAVLISHGFGAGWYSWNTEHQQLLFHPKLVEMVEQNRNDEIDDEWVKDNLGIDIYAGGSDGLSIHWLPVGTAFQVEEYDGAESLRTIDDLCIVA
;
A
#
# COMPACT_ATOMS: atom_id res chain seq x y z
N MET A 1 2.59 -14.85 2.19
CA MET A 1 2.55 -13.37 2.19
C MET A 1 2.65 -12.91 3.63
N GLU A 2 3.77 -12.28 3.98
CA GLU A 2 3.97 -11.76 5.32
C GLU A 2 3.24 -10.42 5.48
N LYS A 3 2.65 -10.18 6.65
CA LYS A 3 1.90 -8.96 6.97
C LYS A 3 2.25 -8.52 8.38
N VAL A 4 2.31 -7.21 8.61
CA VAL A 4 2.49 -6.65 9.95
C VAL A 4 1.13 -6.56 10.64
N ILE A 5 0.97 -7.26 11.77
CA ILE A 5 -0.24 -7.23 12.60
C ILE A 5 0.13 -6.73 14.00
N ARG A 6 -0.55 -5.69 14.47
CA ARG A 6 -0.39 -5.09 15.80
C ARG A 6 -1.76 -4.75 16.37
N ASP A 7 -2.01 -5.08 17.64
CA ASP A 7 -3.27 -4.79 18.33
C ASP A 7 -4.53 -5.22 17.57
N GLY A 8 -4.49 -6.38 16.90
CA GLY A 8 -5.61 -6.90 16.10
C GLY A 8 -5.85 -6.16 14.78
N LYS A 9 -4.94 -5.27 14.37
CA LYS A 9 -4.98 -4.54 13.10
C LYS A 9 -3.84 -4.95 12.19
N VAL A 10 -4.09 -4.95 10.88
CA VAL A 10 -3.12 -5.21 9.82
C VAL A 10 -2.73 -3.89 9.15
N ALA A 11 -1.44 -3.72 8.87
CA ALA A 11 -0.92 -2.60 8.10
C ALA A 11 -1.24 -2.78 6.62
N VAL A 12 -1.81 -1.74 5.99
CA VAL A 12 -2.08 -1.65 4.55
C VAL A 12 -1.40 -0.40 4.01
N LEU A 13 -0.60 -0.54 2.97
CA LEU A 13 0.14 0.54 2.33
C LEU A 13 -0.66 1.14 1.18
N ILE A 14 -0.82 2.47 1.20
CA ILE A 14 -1.59 3.24 0.20
C ILE A 14 -0.81 4.50 -0.14
N SER A 15 -0.62 4.78 -1.43
CA SER A 15 0.02 6.01 -1.89
C SER A 15 -1.01 7.09 -2.22
N HIS A 16 -0.95 8.24 -1.55
CA HIS A 16 -1.86 9.36 -1.86
C HIS A 16 -1.28 10.37 -2.86
N GLY A 17 -0.08 10.11 -3.39
CA GLY A 17 0.62 11.00 -4.31
C GLY A 17 0.04 10.96 -5.72
N PHE A 18 0.07 12.09 -6.43
CA PHE A 18 -0.36 12.15 -7.84
C PHE A 18 0.77 11.77 -8.80
N GLY A 19 0.41 11.26 -9.98
CA GLY A 19 1.30 10.99 -11.11
C GLY A 19 1.68 9.52 -11.29
N ALA A 20 1.80 8.75 -10.21
CA ALA A 20 2.06 7.31 -10.27
C ALA A 20 1.46 6.60 -9.06
N GLY A 21 0.69 5.54 -9.33
CA GLY A 21 0.07 4.72 -8.28
C GLY A 21 0.97 3.57 -7.84
N TRP A 22 1.03 3.34 -6.53
CA TRP A 22 1.90 2.31 -5.96
C TRP A 22 1.41 0.89 -6.26
N TYR A 23 0.20 0.54 -5.82
CA TYR A 23 -0.40 -0.77 -6.04
C TYR A 23 -1.27 -0.80 -7.31
N SER A 24 -1.99 0.29 -7.60
CA SER A 24 -2.91 0.39 -8.72
C SER A 24 -2.23 0.23 -10.09
N TRP A 25 -0.94 0.56 -10.21
CA TRP A 25 -0.15 0.32 -11.42
C TRP A 25 0.59 -1.02 -11.40
N ASN A 26 0.61 -1.71 -10.26
CA ASN A 26 1.34 -2.96 -10.00
C ASN A 26 0.43 -4.05 -9.41
N THR A 27 -0.82 -4.13 -9.89
CA THR A 27 -1.90 -4.91 -9.26
C THR A 27 -1.63 -6.42 -9.13
N GLU A 28 -0.74 -6.96 -9.97
CA GLU A 28 -0.28 -8.35 -9.92
C GLU A 28 0.57 -8.67 -8.67
N HIS A 29 1.12 -7.64 -8.03
CA HIS A 29 1.98 -7.74 -6.85
C HIS A 29 1.25 -7.32 -5.57
N GLN A 30 0.27 -8.13 -5.14
CA GLN A 30 -0.48 -7.86 -3.90
C GLN A 30 0.43 -7.65 -2.67
N GLN A 31 1.65 -8.20 -2.67
CA GLN A 31 2.65 -8.00 -1.61
C GLN A 31 2.98 -6.53 -1.32
N LEU A 32 2.86 -5.65 -2.33
CA LEU A 32 3.07 -4.21 -2.18
C LEU A 32 2.14 -3.55 -1.16
N LEU A 33 0.97 -4.13 -0.91
CA LEU A 33 0.01 -3.62 0.07
C LEU A 33 0.39 -3.98 1.52
N PHE A 34 1.21 -5.01 1.75
CA PHE A 34 1.38 -5.57 3.10
C PHE A 34 2.83 -5.88 3.50
N HIS A 35 3.80 -5.71 2.59
CA HIS A 35 5.17 -6.21 2.80
C HIS A 35 5.81 -5.61 4.06
N PRO A 36 6.31 -6.42 5.02
CA PRO A 36 6.84 -5.90 6.28
C PRO A 36 7.98 -4.90 6.14
N LYS A 37 8.90 -5.12 5.17
CA LYS A 37 9.98 -4.15 4.91
C LYS A 37 9.46 -2.80 4.44
N LEU A 38 8.40 -2.77 3.63
CA LEU A 38 7.81 -1.50 3.18
C LEU A 38 7.14 -0.79 4.36
N VAL A 39 6.43 -1.54 5.21
CA VAL A 39 5.86 -1.00 6.45
C VAL A 39 6.96 -0.39 7.31
N GLU A 40 8.09 -1.09 7.51
CA GLU A 40 9.23 -0.56 8.27
C GLU A 40 9.80 0.74 7.66
N MET A 41 10.01 0.79 6.35
CA MET A 41 10.51 1.99 5.67
C MET A 41 9.57 3.18 5.85
N VAL A 42 8.26 2.97 5.70
CA VAL A 42 7.26 4.02 5.87
C VAL A 42 7.15 4.47 7.34
N GLU A 43 7.27 3.55 8.31
CA GLU A 43 7.33 3.91 9.74
C GLU A 43 8.55 4.76 10.08
N GLN A 44 9.67 4.55 9.38
CA GLN A 44 10.90 5.30 9.53
C GLN A 44 10.91 6.62 8.72
N ASN A 45 9.85 6.92 7.96
CA ASN A 45 9.77 8.03 7.00
C ASN A 45 10.89 7.98 5.93
N ARG A 46 11.24 6.78 5.46
CA ARG A 46 12.28 6.52 4.46
C ARG A 46 11.67 6.15 3.11
N ASN A 47 10.52 6.73 2.80
CA ASN A 47 9.78 6.49 1.56
C ASN A 47 10.59 6.86 0.32
N ASP A 48 11.43 7.89 0.44
CA ASP A 48 12.33 8.40 -0.60
C ASP A 48 13.45 7.44 -0.99
N GLU A 49 13.73 6.44 -0.15
CA GLU A 49 14.70 5.38 -0.42
C GLU A 49 14.09 4.16 -1.13
N ILE A 50 12.77 4.15 -1.34
CA ILE A 50 12.06 3.07 -2.02
C ILE A 50 12.01 3.38 -3.52
N ASP A 51 12.98 2.86 -4.26
CA ASP A 51 13.05 2.91 -5.73
C ASP A 51 12.95 1.52 -6.36
N ASP A 52 12.94 1.47 -7.71
CA ASP A 52 12.81 0.24 -8.49
C ASP A 52 13.89 -0.79 -8.11
N GLU A 53 15.13 -0.35 -7.89
CA GLU A 53 16.27 -1.20 -7.51
C GLU A 53 16.08 -1.75 -6.10
N TRP A 54 15.69 -0.90 -5.15
CA TRP A 54 15.41 -1.31 -3.78
C TRP A 54 14.30 -2.36 -3.74
N VAL A 55 13.22 -2.17 -4.49
CA VAL A 55 12.10 -3.12 -4.55
C VAL A 55 12.57 -4.45 -5.14
N LYS A 56 13.35 -4.41 -6.22
CA LYS A 56 13.92 -5.61 -6.83
C LYS A 56 14.82 -6.39 -5.88
N ASP A 57 15.73 -5.71 -5.20
CA ASP A 57 16.69 -6.34 -4.28
C ASP A 57 16.02 -6.84 -2.99
N ASN A 58 15.01 -6.13 -2.48
CA ASN A 58 14.41 -6.43 -1.18
C ASN A 58 13.17 -7.32 -1.24
N LEU A 59 12.38 -7.21 -2.31
CA LEU A 59 11.12 -7.93 -2.51
C LEU A 59 11.21 -8.96 -3.66
N GLY A 60 12.23 -8.91 -4.50
CA GLY A 60 12.41 -9.86 -5.62
C GLY A 60 11.42 -9.68 -6.76
N ILE A 61 10.86 -8.48 -6.93
CA ILE A 61 9.89 -8.14 -7.98
C ILE A 61 10.38 -6.96 -8.79
N ASP A 62 10.08 -6.97 -10.09
CA ASP A 62 10.47 -5.93 -11.03
C ASP A 62 9.23 -5.10 -11.35
N ILE A 63 9.15 -3.90 -10.77
CA ILE A 63 8.01 -3.01 -10.87
C ILE A 63 8.49 -1.58 -11.07
N TYR A 64 7.56 -0.72 -11.51
CA TYR A 64 7.76 0.72 -11.39
C TYR A 64 7.38 1.17 -9.98
N ALA A 65 8.36 1.65 -9.20
CA ALA A 65 8.20 2.09 -7.81
C ALA A 65 7.72 3.55 -7.70
N GLY A 66 7.15 4.11 -8.77
CA GLY A 66 6.49 5.41 -8.72
C GLY A 66 5.38 5.45 -7.66
N GLY A 67 5.24 6.59 -6.98
CA GLY A 67 4.28 6.77 -5.89
C GLY A 67 4.78 6.25 -4.54
N SER A 68 6.01 5.76 -4.42
CA SER A 68 6.59 5.37 -3.13
C SER A 68 6.67 6.53 -2.14
N ASP A 69 6.92 7.75 -2.62
CA ASP A 69 6.96 8.99 -1.85
C ASP A 69 5.62 9.29 -1.14
N GLY A 70 4.50 8.92 -1.76
CA GLY A 70 3.15 9.10 -1.21
C GLY A 70 2.68 8.00 -0.26
N LEU A 71 3.49 6.95 -0.02
CA LEU A 71 3.09 5.79 0.78
C LEU A 71 2.77 6.15 2.24
N SER A 72 1.64 5.63 2.71
CA SER A 72 1.17 5.77 4.08
C SER A 72 0.61 4.44 4.59
N ILE A 73 0.68 4.22 5.91
CA ILE A 73 0.16 3.01 6.54
C ILE A 73 -1.25 3.26 7.09
N HIS A 74 -2.19 2.44 6.64
CA HIS A 74 -3.54 2.35 7.18
C HIS A 74 -3.69 1.07 8.01
N TRP A 75 -4.05 1.22 9.28
CA TRP A 75 -4.25 0.09 10.18
C TRP A 75 -5.71 -0.35 10.18
N LEU A 76 -6.02 -1.44 9.47
CA LEU A 76 -7.37 -2.00 9.41
C LEU A 76 -7.54 -3.15 10.40
N PRO A 77 -8.71 -3.32 11.05
CA PRO A 77 -9.00 -4.54 11.80
C PRO A 77 -8.80 -5.78 10.92
N VAL A 78 -8.17 -6.83 11.47
CA VAL A 78 -7.96 -8.09 10.73
C VAL A 78 -9.32 -8.65 10.29
N GLY A 79 -9.43 -8.98 8.99
CA GLY A 79 -10.68 -9.46 8.38
C GLY A 79 -11.52 -8.38 7.70
N THR A 80 -11.13 -7.11 7.80
CA THR A 80 -11.80 -6.01 7.07
C THR A 80 -11.59 -6.16 5.57
N ALA A 81 -12.69 -6.20 4.82
CA ALA A 81 -12.66 -6.10 3.36
C ALA A 81 -12.48 -4.63 2.94
N PHE A 82 -11.58 -4.40 2.00
CA PHE A 82 -11.30 -3.07 1.46
C PHE A 82 -11.04 -3.14 -0.05
N GLN A 83 -11.17 -2.00 -0.70
CA GLN A 83 -10.83 -1.75 -2.09
C GLN A 83 -9.82 -0.59 -2.16
N VAL A 84 -8.84 -0.72 -3.05
CA VAL A 84 -7.99 0.41 -3.44
C VAL A 84 -8.63 1.05 -4.66
N GLU A 85 -8.99 2.32 -4.53
CA GLU A 85 -9.42 3.18 -5.63
C GLU A 85 -8.25 4.08 -6.02
N GLU A 86 -8.23 4.59 -7.25
CA GLU A 86 -7.16 5.45 -7.74
C GLU A 86 -7.70 6.56 -8.65
N TYR A 87 -7.09 7.74 -8.56
CA TYR A 87 -7.33 8.89 -9.43
C TYR A 87 -6.03 9.68 -9.70
N ASP A 88 -5.53 9.56 -10.93
CA ASP A 88 -4.28 10.20 -11.40
C ASP A 88 -3.05 9.83 -10.55
N GLY A 89 -2.86 8.54 -10.30
CA GLY A 89 -1.83 7.97 -9.43
C GLY A 89 -2.18 8.00 -7.95
N ALA A 90 -3.01 8.95 -7.50
CA ALA A 90 -3.38 9.05 -6.09
C ALA A 90 -4.37 7.95 -5.70
N GLU A 91 -3.93 7.04 -4.83
CA GLU A 91 -4.71 5.94 -4.33
C GLU A 91 -5.52 6.33 -3.09
N SER A 92 -6.60 5.59 -2.87
CA SER A 92 -7.47 5.75 -1.71
C SER A 92 -7.94 4.38 -1.25
N LEU A 93 -8.10 4.23 0.07
CA LEU A 93 -8.59 3.01 0.68
C LEU A 93 -10.06 3.20 1.04
N ARG A 94 -10.91 2.30 0.53
CA ARG A 94 -12.33 2.29 0.81
C ARG A 94 -12.74 0.97 1.44
N THR A 95 -13.45 1.02 2.56
CA THR A 95 -14.00 -0.15 3.23
C THR A 95 -15.51 -0.26 2.98
N ILE A 96 -16.10 -1.40 3.34
CA ILE A 96 -17.57 -1.58 3.25
C ILE A 96 -18.30 -0.58 4.15
N ASP A 97 -17.70 -0.19 5.28
CA ASP A 97 -18.31 0.77 6.22
C ASP A 97 -18.43 2.18 5.61
N ASP A 98 -17.58 2.51 4.64
CA ASP A 98 -17.63 3.76 3.88
C ASP A 98 -18.76 3.79 2.83
N LEU A 99 -19.49 2.68 2.65
CA LEU A 99 -20.56 2.55 1.66
C LEU A 99 -21.94 2.76 2.29
N CYS A 100 -22.71 3.70 1.73
CA CYS A 100 -24.15 3.74 1.95
C CYS A 100 -24.82 2.63 1.12
N ILE A 101 -25.28 1.57 1.81
CA ILE A 101 -26.04 0.50 1.16
C ILE A 101 -27.47 1.00 0.92
N VAL A 102 -27.83 1.17 -0.35
CA VAL A 102 -29.20 1.46 -0.78
C VAL A 102 -29.84 0.17 -1.32
N ALA A 103 -31.06 -0.12 -0.85
CA ALA A 103 -31.82 -1.32 -1.20
C ALA A 103 -32.75 -1.08 -2.40
#